data_AF-A0A6N9CE42-F1
#
_entry.id   AF-A0A6N9CE42-F1
#
_cell.length_a   1.000
_cell.length_b   1.000
_cell.length_c   1.000
_cell.angle_alpha   90.00
_cell.angle_beta   90.00
_cell.angle_gamma   90.00
#
_symmetry.space_group_name_H-M   'P 1'
#
loop_
_entity.id
_entity.type
_entity.pdbx_description
1 polymer ?
#
loop_
_entity_poly.entity_id
_entity_poly.type
_entity_poly.pdbx_seq_one_letter_code
_entity_poly.pdbx_strand_id
1 'polypeptide(L)'
;DFTFLKTDDKPYFEIHHIDPEEGHQPQNLMVVCANCHRQFQFANVDHTFNNEGWLIKVNFNQSFYDINQVLLNSEIEIFMKQTHI
;
A
#
# COMPACT_ATOMS: atom_id res chain seq x y z
N ASP A 1 17.50 2.22 -3.31
CA ASP A 1 16.77 1.31 -4.20
C ASP A 1 16.55 -0.03 -3.53
N PHE A 2 15.29 -0.34 -3.18
CA PHE A 2 14.90 -1.55 -2.44
C PHE A 2 13.94 -2.40 -3.28
N THR A 3 14.41 -2.84 -4.45
CA THR A 3 13.60 -3.64 -5.37
C THR A 3 14.22 -5.03 -5.49
N PHE A 4 13.53 -6.05 -4.98
CA PHE A 4 13.87 -7.44 -5.28
C PHE A 4 13.51 -7.69 -6.75
N LEU A 5 14.47 -8.17 -7.54
CA LEU A 5 14.24 -8.56 -8.92
C LEU A 5 14.01 -10.08 -8.98
N LYS A 6 13.04 -10.50 -9.78
CA LYS A 6 12.88 -11.90 -10.17
C LYS A 6 14.01 -12.31 -11.11
N THR A 7 14.10 -13.60 -11.44
CA THR A 7 15.07 -14.14 -12.42
C THR A 7 14.91 -13.58 -13.84
N ASP A 8 13.80 -12.90 -14.13
CA ASP A 8 13.54 -12.21 -15.40
C ASP A 8 13.85 -10.71 -15.36
N ASP A 9 14.63 -10.27 -14.35
CA ASP A 9 15.02 -8.87 -14.10
C ASP A 9 13.84 -7.90 -13.89
N LYS A 10 12.62 -8.41 -13.70
CA LYS A 10 11.46 -7.58 -13.37
C LYS A 10 11.32 -7.40 -11.86
N PRO A 11 10.87 -6.22 -11.40
CA PRO A 11 10.50 -6.01 -10.01
C PRO A 11 9.51 -7.06 -9.50
N TYR A 12 9.73 -7.52 -8.28
CA TYR A 12 8.79 -8.33 -7.54
C TYR A 12 8.09 -7.49 -6.47
N PHE A 13 6.77 -7.62 -6.42
CA PHE A 13 5.94 -6.99 -5.42
C PHE A 13 4.90 -7.97 -4.90
N GLU A 14 4.47 -7.73 -3.67
CA GLU A 14 3.48 -8.50 -2.93
C GLU A 14 2.32 -7.56 -2.55
N ILE A 15 1.11 -8.12 -2.46
CA ILE A 15 -0.03 -7.42 -1.88
C ILE A 15 0.02 -7.66 -0.37
N HIS A 16 -0.08 -6.57 0.40
CA HIS A 16 -0.16 -6.60 1.84
C HIS A 16 -1.47 -5.96 2.31
N HIS A 17 -2.18 -6.66 3.19
CA HIS A 17 -3.30 -6.10 3.94
C HIS A 17 -2.78 -5.33 5.15
N ILE A 18 -3.18 -4.06 5.28
CA ILE A 18 -2.78 -3.23 6.43
C ILE A 18 -3.39 -3.80 7.72
N ASP A 19 -4.66 -4.19 7.66
CA ASP A 19 -5.34 -4.99 8.67
C ASP A 19 -5.85 -6.30 8.02
N PRO A 20 -5.35 -7.48 8.43
CA PRO A 20 -5.76 -8.76 7.85
C PRO A 20 -7.18 -9.19 8.20
N GLU A 21 -7.79 -8.61 9.25
CA GLU A 21 -9.18 -8.93 9.65
C GLU A 21 -10.21 -8.06 8.91
N GLU A 22 -9.75 -7.01 8.24
CA GLU A 22 -10.56 -6.11 7.41
C GLU A 22 -10.72 -6.64 5.97
N GLY A 23 -11.71 -6.10 5.26
CA GLY A 23 -12.01 -6.50 3.89
C GLY A 23 -10.95 -6.14 2.84
N HIS A 24 -11.20 -6.53 1.59
CA HIS A 24 -10.31 -6.28 0.44
C HIS A 24 -10.50 -4.90 -0.20
N GLN A 25 -10.93 -3.89 0.58
CA GLN A 25 -11.08 -2.53 0.06
C GLN A 25 -9.71 -1.91 -0.31
N PRO A 26 -9.63 -1.06 -1.34
CA PRO A 26 -8.36 -0.44 -1.76
C PRO A 26 -7.60 0.26 -0.63
N GLN A 27 -8.30 0.89 0.31
CA GLN A 27 -7.71 1.57 1.46
C GLN A 27 -6.96 0.63 2.41
N ASN A 28 -7.31 -0.66 2.41
CA ASN A 28 -6.70 -1.68 3.27
C ASN A 28 -5.60 -2.48 2.56
N LEU A 29 -5.33 -2.22 1.28
CA LEU A 29 -4.39 -2.99 0.48
C LEU A 29 -3.22 -2.11 0.01
N MET A 30 -2.01 -2.67 0.06
CA MET A 30 -0.82 -2.03 -0.45
C MET A 30 0.01 -2.96 -1.31
N VAL A 31 0.66 -2.39 -2.32
CA VAL A 31 1.69 -3.07 -3.10
C VAL A 31 3.04 -2.74 -2.48
N VAL A 32 3.76 -3.76 -2.02
CA VAL A 32 5.02 -3.61 -1.29
C VAL A 32 6.09 -4.53 -1.87
N CYS A 33 7.37 -4.18 -1.71
CA CYS A 33 8.43 -5.13 -1.98
C CYS A 33 8.56 -6.16 -0.84
N ALA A 34 9.22 -7.28 -1.11
CA ALA A 34 9.40 -8.36 -0.13
C ALA A 34 10.03 -7.90 1.20
N ASN A 35 10.96 -6.93 1.15
CA ASN A 35 11.58 -6.39 2.37
C ASN A 35 10.58 -5.58 3.20
N CYS A 36 9.80 -4.71 2.56
CA CYS A 36 8.74 -3.97 3.25
C CYS A 36 7.68 -4.92 3.78
N HIS A 37 7.30 -5.96 3.03
CA HIS A 37 6.35 -6.96 3.50
C HIS A 37 6.81 -7.65 4.79
N ARG A 38 8.09 -8.03 4.86
CA ARG A 38 8.66 -8.57 6.11
C ARG A 38 8.68 -7.56 7.25
N GLN A 39 8.91 -6.27 6.97
CA GLN A 39 8.83 -5.24 8.01
C GLN A 39 7.40 -5.11 8.55
N PHE A 40 6.39 -5.09 7.68
CA PHE A 40 4.99 -5.11 8.12
C PHE A 40 4.65 -6.32 8.99
N GLN A 41 5.20 -7.50 8.65
CA GLN A 41 4.92 -8.73 9.37
C GLN A 41 5.63 -8.84 10.74
N PHE A 42 6.85 -8.31 10.86
CA PHE A 42 7.74 -8.64 11.98
C PHE A 42 8.31 -7.44 12.74
N ALA A 43 8.18 -6.21 12.24
CA ALA A 43 8.59 -5.02 12.96
C ALA A 43 7.52 -4.57 13.96
N ASN A 44 7.88 -3.65 14.84
CA ASN A 44 6.87 -2.82 15.51
C ASN A 44 6.38 -1.79 14.48
N VAL A 45 5.10 -1.87 14.13
CA VAL A 45 4.49 -1.06 13.08
C VAL A 45 3.44 -0.13 13.67
N ASP A 46 3.59 1.17 13.45
CA ASP A 46 2.53 2.14 13.69
C ASP A 46 2.04 2.73 12.36
N HIS A 47 0.72 2.80 12.19
CA HIS A 47 0.05 3.29 11.00
C HIS A 47 -0.52 4.69 11.23
N THR A 48 -0.32 5.59 10.27
CA THR A 48 -0.94 6.93 10.27
C THR A 48 -1.79 7.10 9.01
N PHE A 49 -3.08 7.32 9.22
CA PHE A 49 -4.07 7.53 8.17
C PHE A 49 -4.46 8.99 8.03
N ASN A 50 -4.92 9.39 6.85
CA ASN A 50 -5.56 10.69 6.64
C ASN A 50 -7.06 10.65 6.99
N ASN A 51 -7.75 11.79 6.86
CA ASN A 51 -9.18 11.90 7.17
C ASN A 51 -10.10 11.08 6.25
N GLU A 52 -9.58 10.59 5.12
CA GLU A 52 -10.31 9.76 4.15
C GLU A 52 -10.04 8.25 4.35
N GLY A 53 -9.26 7.88 5.38
CA GLY A 53 -8.92 6.50 5.70
C GLY A 53 -7.76 5.92 4.89
N TRP A 54 -7.02 6.73 4.14
CA TRP A 54 -5.83 6.27 3.42
C TRP A 54 -4.60 6.27 4.31
N LEU A 55 -3.82 5.17 4.28
CA LEU A 55 -2.52 5.12 4.95
C LEU A 55 -1.55 6.07 4.24
N ILE A 56 -1.06 7.08 4.97
CA ILE A 56 -0.15 8.10 4.44
C ILE A 56 1.27 7.99 5.00
N LYS A 57 1.45 7.31 6.13
CA LYS A 57 2.76 7.13 6.76
C LYS A 57 2.78 5.85 7.59
N VAL A 58 3.93 5.18 7.59
CA VAL A 58 4.22 4.02 8.43
C VAL A 58 5.48 4.26 9.25
N ASN A 59 5.48 3.80 10.50
CA ASN A 59 6.66 3.72 11.34
C ASN A 59 7.09 2.26 11.46
N PHE A 60 8.33 1.95 11.06
CA PHE A 60 8.96 0.67 11.37
C PHE A 60 10.06 0.88 12.40
N ASN A 61 9.90 0.30 13.59
CA ASN A 61 10.94 0.32 14.64
C ASN A 61 11.55 1.72 14.89
N GLN A 62 10.72 2.77 14.92
CA GLN A 62 11.09 4.20 15.12
C GLN A 62 11.57 4.95 13.87
N SER A 63 11.54 4.33 12.69
CA SER A 63 11.83 4.98 11.41
C SER A 63 10.54 5.25 10.63
N PHE A 64 10.31 6.52 10.27
CA PHE A 64 9.10 6.94 9.56
C PHE A 64 9.30 6.95 8.05
N TYR A 65 8.30 6.47 7.32
CA TYR A 65 8.26 6.43 5.86
C TYR A 65 6.92 6.93 5.36
N ASP A 66 6.93 7.87 4.42
CA ASP A 66 5.72 8.29 3.73
C ASP A 66 5.24 7.21 2.75
N ILE A 67 3.94 7.04 2.63
CA ILE A 67 3.32 6.08 1.72
C ILE A 67 2.90 6.81 0.44
N ASN A 68 3.40 6.32 -0.69
CA ASN A 68 3.02 6.84 -2.01
C ASN A 68 1.84 6.06 -2.58
N GLN A 69 0.62 6.57 -2.37
CA GLN A 69 -0.58 6.04 -3.02
C GLN A 69 -0.94 6.89 -4.23
N VAL A 70 -0.99 6.28 -5.41
CA VAL A 70 -1.25 6.98 -6.68
C VAL A 70 -2.54 7.81 -6.62
N LEU A 71 -3.57 7.28 -5.95
CA LEU A 71 -4.89 7.92 -5.81
C LEU A 71 -4.85 9.24 -5.04
N LEU A 72 -3.86 9.44 -4.16
CA LEU A 72 -3.67 10.71 -3.42
C LEU A 72 -3.06 11.81 -4.30
N ASN A 73 -2.46 11.45 -5.43
CA ASN A 73 -1.73 12.36 -6.32
C ASN A 73 -2.41 12.53 -7.69
N SER A 74 -3.49 11.80 -7.95
CA SER A 74 -4.26 11.87 -9.19
C SER A 74 -5.56 12.63 -8.99
N GLU A 75 -5.87 13.57 -9.90
CA GLU A 75 -7.25 14.03 -10.07
C GLU A 75 -8.07 12.83 -10.57
N ILE A 76 -8.79 12.17 -9.67
CA ILE A 76 -9.66 11.06 -10.04
C ILE A 76 -10.84 11.67 -10.79
N GLU A 77 -10.82 11.61 -12.13
CA GLU A 77 -12.02 11.84 -12.93
C GLU A 77 -13.08 10.83 -12.46
N ILE A 78 -14.25 11.35 -12.07
CA ILE A 78 -15.37 10.55 -11.58
C ILE A 78 -15.73 9.53 -12.66
N PHE A 79 -15.36 8.27 -12.43
CA PHE A 79 -15.72 7.18 -13.34
C PHE A 79 -17.22 6.88 -13.23
N MET A 80 -18.01 7.49 -14.12
CA MET A 80 -19.42 7.17 -14.28
C MET A 80 -19.55 5.88 -15.09
N LYS A 81 -19.77 4.76 -14.40
CA LYS A 81 -20.10 3.48 -15.05
C LYS A 81 -21.45 3.61 -15.78
N GLN A 82 -21.44 3.68 -17.11
CA GLN A 82 -22.66 3.50 -17.89
C GLN A 82 -22.98 2.01 -17.98
N THR A 83 -24.12 1.60 -17.40
CA THR A 83 -24.72 0.29 -17.67
C THR A 83 -25.56 0.39 -18.93
N HIS A 84 -25.15 -0.29 -20.01
CA HIS A 84 -26.06 -0.55 -21.12
C HIS A 84 -27.07 -1.62 -20.67
N ILE A 85 -28.37 -1.25 -20.74
CA ILE A 85 -29.52 -2.15 -20.56
C ILE A 85 -29.86 -2.74 -21.93
#